data_AF-A0A2E5Q779-F1
#
_entry.id   AF-A0A2E5Q779-F1
#
_cell.length_a   1.000
_cell.length_b   1.000
_cell.length_c   1.000
_cell.angle_alpha   90.00
_cell.angle_beta   90.00
_cell.angle_gamma   90.00
#
_symmetry.space_group_name_H-M   'P 1'
#
loop_
_entity.id
_entity.type
_entity.pdbx_description
1 polymer ?
#
loop_
_entity_poly.entity_id
_entity_poly.type
_entity_poly.pdbx_seq_one_letter_code
_entity_poly.pdbx_strand_id
1 'polypeptide(L)'
;MKGWPAFLLLLCTVVMLVPGLAAQGVPRILFEHAIGHDDWPQQRTAEALLSLTPVRDLLALYQEDSGHRITIRYPGGDYGDAWAHELRNWLVALGIPSAQVLLEPGSGGRDRILLLLEATDV
;
A
#
# COMPACT_ATOMS: atom_id res chain seq x y z
N MET A 1 44.17 -37.32 42.55
CA MET A 1 43.33 -37.09 41.34
C MET A 1 43.12 -35.58 41.27
N LYS A 2 43.90 -34.80 40.48
CA LYS A 2 43.90 -34.61 39.01
C LYS A 2 43.10 -33.35 38.60
N GLY A 3 43.83 -32.25 38.34
CA GLY A 3 43.70 -31.32 37.19
C GLY A 3 42.47 -30.39 37.01
N TRP A 4 42.76 -29.09 36.85
CA TRP A 4 41.94 -27.93 36.37
C TRP A 4 41.29 -28.12 34.95
N PRO A 5 40.45 -27.22 34.35
CA PRO A 5 40.43 -25.72 34.35
C PRO A 5 39.03 -25.10 34.70
N ALA A 6 38.84 -23.88 35.24
CA ALA A 6 39.12 -22.56 34.63
C ALA A 6 38.68 -22.42 33.16
N PHE A 7 37.41 -22.73 32.87
CA PHE A 7 36.73 -22.51 31.58
C PHE A 7 35.22 -22.63 31.92
N LEU A 8 34.35 -21.64 31.90
CA LEU A 8 34.09 -20.63 30.89
C LEU A 8 33.70 -19.30 31.57
N LEU A 9 34.62 -18.33 31.54
CA LEU A 9 34.27 -16.94 31.23
C LEU A 9 33.55 -16.89 29.87
N LEU A 10 32.69 -15.90 29.68
CA LEU A 10 31.80 -15.68 28.53
C LEU A 10 30.58 -16.61 28.47
N LEU A 11 29.52 -16.28 29.19
CA LEU A 11 28.22 -16.27 28.50
C LEU A 11 28.14 -14.91 27.81
N CYS A 12 28.61 -14.93 26.56
CA CYS A 12 28.66 -13.82 25.63
C CYS A 12 27.45 -12.90 25.76
N THR A 13 27.73 -11.69 26.25
CA THR A 13 27.07 -10.45 25.89
C THR A 13 27.12 -10.30 24.37
N VAL A 14 26.23 -10.98 23.67
CA VAL A 14 25.85 -10.59 22.32
C VAL A 14 24.42 -10.09 22.44
N VAL A 15 24.30 -8.87 22.99
CA VAL A 15 23.30 -7.95 22.48
C VAL A 15 23.69 -7.80 21.01
N MET A 16 23.07 -8.60 20.14
CA MET A 16 23.05 -8.29 18.73
C MET A 16 22.35 -6.94 18.65
N LEU A 17 23.15 -5.89 18.59
CA LEU A 17 22.77 -4.61 18.06
C LEU A 17 22.33 -4.90 16.63
N VAL A 18 21.04 -5.20 16.44
CA VAL A 18 20.41 -5.27 15.12
C VAL A 18 20.44 -3.84 14.60
N PRO A 19 21.41 -3.45 13.74
CA PRO A 19 21.46 -2.10 13.22
C PRO A 19 20.52 -2.13 12.02
N GLY A 20 19.22 -1.98 12.27
CA GLY A 20 18.27 -2.21 11.19
C GLY A 20 16.79 -2.08 11.48
N LEU A 21 16.36 -1.70 12.70
CA LEU A 21 15.10 -0.97 12.78
C LEU A 21 15.40 0.45 12.29
N ALA A 22 15.46 0.60 10.96
CA ALA A 22 15.02 1.85 10.37
C ALA A 22 13.67 2.15 11.03
N ALA A 23 13.52 3.35 11.57
CA ALA A 23 12.23 3.81 12.06
C ALA A 23 11.27 3.74 10.86
N GLN A 24 10.59 2.60 10.70
CA GLN A 24 9.47 2.48 9.77
C GLN A 24 8.41 3.34 10.44
N GLY A 25 8.23 4.57 9.95
CA GLY A 25 7.18 5.45 10.42
C GLY A 25 5.86 4.69 10.46
N VAL A 26 5.00 5.01 11.43
CA VAL A 26 3.68 4.39 11.48
C VAL A 26 2.92 4.86 10.25
N PRO A 27 2.48 3.96 9.35
CA PRO A 27 1.72 4.36 8.17
C PRO A 27 0.44 5.06 8.62
N ARG A 28 0.22 6.26 8.10
CA ARG A 28 -0.97 7.07 8.37
C ARG A 28 -1.86 7.05 7.14
N ILE A 29 -3.11 6.61 7.33
CA ILE A 29 -4.14 6.72 6.29
C ILE A 29 -4.49 8.20 6.13
N LEU A 30 -4.22 8.75 4.95
CA LEU A 30 -4.57 10.11 4.57
C LEU A 30 -5.92 10.17 3.85
N PHE A 31 -6.27 9.09 3.16
CA PHE A 31 -7.47 8.98 2.35
C PHE A 31 -7.92 7.52 2.32
N GLU A 32 -9.22 7.30 2.45
CA GLU A 32 -9.88 6.02 2.22
C GLU A 32 -11.26 6.30 1.63
N HIS A 33 -11.53 5.74 0.46
CA HIS A 33 -12.83 5.92 -0.19
C HIS A 33 -13.21 4.71 -1.04
N ALA A 34 -14.51 4.40 -1.08
CA ALA A 34 -15.04 3.33 -1.91
C ALA A 34 -15.40 3.82 -3.31
N ILE A 35 -15.12 3.03 -4.33
CA ILE A 35 -15.69 3.18 -5.67
C ILE A 35 -16.65 2.01 -5.85
N GLY A 36 -17.95 2.31 -5.96
CA GLY A 36 -18.97 1.31 -6.23
C GLY A 36 -18.88 0.79 -7.66
N HIS A 37 -19.36 -0.43 -7.88
CA HIS A 37 -19.42 -1.01 -9.22
C HIS A 37 -20.27 -0.17 -10.16
N ASP A 38 -21.41 0.33 -9.67
CA ASP A 38 -22.35 1.14 -10.45
C ASP A 38 -21.78 2.53 -10.80
N ASP A 39 -20.79 3.02 -10.03
CA ASP A 39 -20.07 4.26 -10.32
C ASP A 39 -18.97 4.05 -11.37
N TRP A 40 -18.58 2.81 -11.67
CA TRP A 40 -17.49 2.53 -12.59
C TRP A 40 -17.89 2.88 -14.03
N PRO A 41 -17.23 3.84 -14.69
CA PRO A 41 -17.75 4.46 -15.91
C PRO A 41 -17.75 3.49 -17.09
N GLN A 42 -18.87 3.34 -17.79
CA GLN A 42 -19.02 2.38 -18.90
C GLN A 42 -17.96 2.56 -20.01
N GLN A 43 -17.59 3.80 -20.31
CA GLN A 43 -16.45 4.12 -21.17
C GLN A 43 -15.31 4.60 -20.28
N ARG A 44 -14.21 3.84 -20.24
CA ARG A 44 -13.03 4.18 -19.45
C ARG A 44 -12.14 5.12 -20.25
N THR A 45 -12.33 6.41 -20.02
CA THR A 45 -11.46 7.49 -20.52
C THR A 45 -10.86 8.24 -19.36
N ALA A 46 -9.78 9.00 -19.59
CA ALA A 46 -9.17 9.82 -18.54
C ALA A 46 -10.18 10.79 -17.92
N GLU A 47 -11.01 11.43 -18.74
CA GLU A 47 -12.05 12.37 -18.30
C GLU A 47 -13.10 11.66 -17.42
N ALA A 48 -13.50 10.45 -17.79
CA ALA A 48 -14.45 9.66 -17.01
C ALA A 48 -13.89 9.24 -15.66
N LEU A 49 -12.63 8.80 -15.58
CA LEU A 49 -12.00 8.49 -14.30
C LEU A 49 -11.79 9.74 -13.43
N LEU A 50 -11.41 10.89 -14.03
CA LEU A 50 -11.27 12.15 -13.30
C LEU A 50 -12.62 12.72 -12.80
N SER A 51 -13.74 12.26 -13.38
CA SER A 51 -15.08 12.59 -12.87
C SER A 51 -15.42 11.85 -11.57
N LEU A 52 -14.74 10.74 -11.27
CA LEU A 52 -14.88 10.04 -10.01
C LEU A 52 -14.23 10.87 -8.90
N THR A 53 -15.06 11.35 -7.97
CA THR A 53 -14.60 12.08 -6.78
C THR A 53 -13.45 11.38 -6.05
N PRO A 54 -13.50 10.06 -5.79
CA PRO A 54 -12.40 9.35 -5.14
C PRO A 54 -11.06 9.44 -5.88
N VAL A 55 -11.09 9.39 -7.22
CA VAL A 55 -9.87 9.46 -8.04
C VAL A 55 -9.30 10.87 -8.02
N ARG A 56 -10.14 11.89 -8.25
CA ARG A 56 -9.72 13.29 -8.24
C ARG A 56 -9.14 13.69 -6.88
N ASP A 57 -9.81 13.31 -5.79
CA ASP A 57 -9.40 13.69 -4.44
C ASP A 57 -8.09 12.97 -4.05
N LEU A 58 -7.91 11.70 -4.46
CA LEU A 58 -6.63 11.00 -4.29
C LEU A 58 -5.50 11.71 -5.05
N LEU A 59 -5.72 12.09 -6.31
CA LEU A 59 -4.69 12.74 -7.12
C LEU A 59 -4.32 14.12 -6.56
N ALA A 60 -5.28 14.83 -5.97
CA ALA A 60 -5.04 16.11 -5.32
C ALA A 60 -4.21 16.00 -4.02
N LEU A 61 -4.31 14.87 -3.32
CA LEU A 61 -3.56 14.60 -2.09
C LEU A 61 -2.19 13.96 -2.33
N TYR A 62 -2.02 13.28 -3.46
CA TYR A 62 -0.82 12.53 -3.77
C TYR A 62 0.39 13.46 -4.00
N GLN A 63 1.54 13.09 -3.42
CA GLN A 63 2.82 13.77 -3.59
C GLN A 63 3.90 12.70 -3.74
N GLU A 64 4.66 12.76 -4.84
CA GLU A 64 5.59 11.69 -5.23
C GLU A 64 6.71 11.45 -4.21
N ASP A 65 7.27 12.53 -3.64
CA ASP A 65 8.41 12.46 -2.72
C ASP A 65 8.02 12.29 -1.24
N SER A 66 6.73 12.05 -0.95
CA SER A 66 6.20 12.04 0.43
C SER A 66 6.09 10.64 1.06
N GLY A 67 6.78 9.63 0.49
CA GLY A 67 6.64 8.24 0.95
C GLY A 67 5.20 7.71 0.86
N HIS A 68 4.42 8.28 -0.06
CA HIS A 68 3.04 7.91 -0.27
C HIS A 68 2.93 6.51 -0.88
N ARG A 69 1.87 5.82 -0.50
CA ARG A 69 1.53 4.52 -1.06
C ARG A 69 0.03 4.43 -1.28
N ILE A 70 -0.35 4.01 -2.46
CA ILE A 70 -1.73 3.79 -2.84
C ILE A 70 -2.01 2.30 -2.79
N THR A 71 -3.06 1.93 -2.05
CA THR A 71 -3.53 0.55 -1.99
C THR A 71 -4.93 0.49 -2.58
N ILE A 72 -5.10 -0.33 -3.60
CA ILE A 72 -6.40 -0.66 -4.19
C ILE A 72 -6.82 -2.00 -3.59
N ARG A 73 -7.77 -1.95 -2.65
CA ARG A 73 -8.41 -3.17 -2.14
C ARG A 73 -9.60 -3.53 -3.00
N TYR A 74 -9.67 -4.77 -3.46
CA TYR A 74 -10.65 -5.17 -4.48
C TYR A 74 -11.45 -6.42 -4.08
N PRO A 75 -12.65 -6.64 -4.66
CA PRO A 75 -13.39 -7.86 -4.41
C PRO A 75 -12.62 -9.03 -5.03
N GLY A 76 -12.55 -10.18 -4.35
CA GLY A 76 -11.87 -11.34 -4.92
C GLY A 76 -12.57 -11.90 -6.16
N GLY A 77 -11.84 -12.73 -6.92
CA GLY A 77 -12.32 -13.36 -8.15
C GLY A 77 -11.97 -12.55 -9.41
N ASP A 78 -12.09 -13.19 -10.57
CA ASP A 78 -11.57 -12.69 -11.86
C ASP A 78 -12.09 -11.29 -12.21
N TYR A 79 -13.37 -11.03 -11.91
CA TYR A 79 -13.97 -9.72 -12.17
C TYR A 79 -13.30 -8.60 -11.36
N GLY A 80 -13.14 -8.82 -10.05
CA GLY A 80 -12.56 -7.80 -9.18
C GLY A 80 -11.06 -7.62 -9.40
N ASP A 81 -10.34 -8.69 -9.75
CA ASP A 81 -8.94 -8.63 -10.17
C ASP A 81 -8.77 -7.76 -11.43
N ALA A 82 -9.57 -8.03 -12.48
CA ALA A 82 -9.56 -7.24 -13.71
C ALA A 82 -9.89 -5.77 -13.45
N TRP A 83 -10.89 -5.49 -12.60
CA TRP A 83 -11.27 -4.13 -12.23
C TRP A 83 -10.14 -3.40 -11.47
N ALA A 84 -9.48 -4.06 -10.53
CA ALA A 84 -8.36 -3.48 -9.77
C ALA A 84 -7.16 -3.17 -10.66
N HIS A 85 -6.82 -4.09 -11.56
CA HIS A 85 -5.76 -3.91 -12.54
C HIS A 85 -6.07 -2.78 -13.52
N GLU A 86 -7.32 -2.66 -13.98
CA GLU A 86 -7.76 -1.55 -14.82
C GLU A 86 -7.60 -0.20 -14.11
N LEU A 87 -8.08 -0.08 -12.86
CA LEU A 87 -7.92 1.15 -12.08
C LEU A 87 -6.44 1.49 -11.86
N ARG A 88 -5.60 0.51 -11.52
CA ARG A 88 -4.14 0.72 -11.40
C ARG A 88 -3.53 1.26 -12.69
N ASN A 89 -3.89 0.70 -13.84
CA ASN A 89 -3.37 1.15 -15.13
C ASN A 89 -3.79 2.60 -15.42
N TRP A 90 -5.01 2.99 -15.05
CA TRP A 90 -5.46 4.37 -15.16
C TRP A 90 -4.70 5.31 -14.24
N LEU A 91 -4.51 4.97 -12.97
CA LEU A 91 -3.71 5.78 -12.05
C LEU A 91 -2.28 5.98 -12.58
N VAL A 92 -1.69 4.94 -13.15
CA VAL A 92 -0.37 5.03 -13.80
C VAL A 92 -0.39 5.95 -15.01
N ALA A 93 -1.40 5.82 -15.88
CA ALA A 93 -1.56 6.71 -17.03
C ALA A 93 -1.80 8.18 -16.63
N LEU A 94 -2.38 8.41 -15.45
CA LEU A 94 -2.61 9.73 -14.84
C LEU A 94 -1.39 10.27 -14.07
N GLY A 95 -0.25 9.58 -14.12
CA GLY A 95 1.04 10.06 -13.61
C GLY A 95 1.48 9.45 -12.29
N ILE A 96 0.75 8.49 -11.72
CA ILE A 96 1.20 7.80 -10.50
C ILE A 96 2.26 6.75 -10.85
N PRO A 97 3.45 6.75 -10.22
CA PRO A 97 4.44 5.70 -10.40
C PRO A 97 3.87 4.33 -10.02
N SER A 98 3.98 3.35 -10.92
CA SER A 98 3.38 2.03 -10.74
C SER A 98 3.88 1.25 -9.51
N ALA A 99 5.06 1.60 -9.00
CA ALA A 99 5.64 1.03 -7.78
C ALA A 99 4.94 1.50 -6.50
N GLN A 100 4.24 2.64 -6.56
CA GLN A 100 3.48 3.19 -5.43
C GLN A 100 2.03 2.67 -5.39
N VAL A 101 1.58 1.93 -6.40
CA VAL A 101 0.21 1.39 -6.47
C VAL A 101 0.23 -0.12 -6.23
N LEU A 102 -0.28 -0.53 -5.07
CA LEU A 102 -0.43 -1.92 -4.66
C LEU A 102 -1.87 -2.40 -4.84
N LEU A 103 -2.01 -3.69 -5.13
CA LEU A 103 -3.29 -4.37 -5.22
C LEU A 103 -3.41 -5.36 -4.07
N GLU A 104 -4.49 -5.29 -3.31
CA GLU A 104 -4.76 -6.19 -2.19
C GLU A 104 -6.17 -6.80 -2.31
N PRO A 105 -6.34 -8.13 -2.31
CA PRO A 105 -7.67 -8.71 -2.29
C PRO A 105 -8.36 -8.44 -0.94
N GLY A 106 -9.66 -8.15 -0.96
CA GLY A 106 -10.49 -7.94 0.22
C GLY A 106 -10.93 -6.49 0.47
N SER A 107 -11.82 -5.97 -0.38
CA SER A 107 -12.47 -4.65 -0.18
C SER A 107 -13.63 -4.64 0.83
N GLY A 108 -13.92 -5.79 1.45
CA GLY A 108 -15.04 -5.98 2.39
C GLY A 108 -16.43 -6.09 1.74
N GLY A 109 -16.52 -6.14 0.41
CA GLY A 109 -17.76 -6.28 -0.36
C GLY A 109 -17.46 -6.89 -1.74
N ARG A 110 -18.50 -7.23 -2.51
CA ARG A 110 -18.36 -7.76 -3.88
C ARG A 110 -18.51 -6.69 -4.97
N ASP A 111 -19.03 -5.55 -4.59
CA ASP A 111 -19.59 -4.48 -5.41
C ASP A 111 -18.81 -3.17 -5.27
N ARG A 112 -17.59 -3.25 -4.72
CA ARG A 112 -16.76 -2.06 -4.49
C ARG A 112 -15.28 -2.36 -4.50
N ILE A 113 -14.50 -1.35 -4.87
CA ILE A 113 -13.07 -1.21 -4.58
C ILE A 113 -12.91 -0.19 -3.45
N LEU A 114 -11.96 -0.39 -2.55
CA LEU A 114 -11.49 0.65 -1.63
C LEU A 114 -10.17 1.20 -2.14
N LEU A 115 -10.09 2.51 -2.25
CA LEU A 115 -8.89 3.24 -2.62
C LEU A 115 -8.33 3.91 -1.36
N LEU A 116 -7.10 3.54 -0.99
CA LEU A 116 -6.42 4.04 0.19
C LEU A 116 -5.15 4.79 -0.22
N LEU A 117 -4.89 5.94 0.43
CA LEU A 117 -3.60 6.62 0.39
C LEU A 117 -3.01 6.59 1.80
N GLU A 118 -1.82 6.03 1.90
CA GLU A 118 -1.02 6.00 3.13
C GLU A 118 0.20 6.90 2.95
N ALA A 119 0.62 7.57 4.01
CA ALA A 119 1.93 8.20 4.11
C ALA A 119 2.74 7.54 5.23
N THR A 120 4.03 7.37 4.99
CA THR A 120 4.97 6.91 6.00
C THR A 120 5.85 8.08 6.42
N ASP A 121 5.81 8.43 7.70
CA ASP A 121 6.72 9.44 8.25
C ASP A 121 8.17 8.93 8.11
N VAL A 122 9.07 9.75 7.54
CA VAL A 122 10.48 9.41 7.30
C VAL A 122 11.42 10.12 8.25
#